data_AF-A0A9P3KFU3-F1
#
_entry.id   AF-A0A9P3KFU3-F1
#
_cell.length_a   1.000
_cell.length_b   1.000
_cell.length_c   1.000
_cell.angle_alpha   90.00
_cell.angle_beta   90.00
_cell.angle_gamma   90.00
#
_symmetry.space_group_name_H-M   'P 1'
#
loop_
_entity.id
_entity.type
_entity.pdbx_description
1 polymer ?
#
loop_
_entity_poly.entity_id
_entity_poly.type
_entity_poly.pdbx_seq_one_letter_code
_entity_poly.pdbx_strand_id
1 'polypeptide(L)'
;MFENRVPHMLNDDYTPRGALNNFIKDLGIILGEAQAMAFPVPLAAAALQQFLTGAAAGLGREDDAAVVKVYECLARVTVSTPLPSPSLPPSSTHQPSYPPSSSSPHASSPPPPPPLLDPSIQS
;
A
#
# COMPACT_ATOMS: atom_id res chain seq x y z
N MET A 1 -15.49 0.58 -19.19
CA MET A 1 -14.56 1.34 -18.31
C MET A 1 -14.53 0.80 -16.89
N PHE A 2 -15.64 0.84 -16.15
CA PHE A 2 -15.67 0.40 -14.74
C PHE A 2 -15.09 -1.01 -14.50
N GLU A 3 -15.65 -2.04 -15.13
CA GLU A 3 -15.21 -3.44 -14.98
C GLU A 3 -13.73 -3.66 -15.33
N ASN A 4 -13.17 -2.81 -16.20
CA ASN A 4 -11.80 -2.94 -16.63
C ASN A 4 -10.83 -2.13 -15.75
N ARG A 5 -11.19 -0.90 -15.36
CA ARG A 5 -10.29 0.02 -14.63
C ARG A 5 -10.36 -0.14 -13.11
N VAL A 6 -11.51 -0.55 -12.55
CA VAL A 6 -11.64 -0.74 -11.09
C VAL A 6 -10.67 -1.78 -10.55
N PRO A 7 -10.45 -2.95 -11.20
CA PRO A 7 -9.42 -3.89 -10.75
C PRO A 7 -8.01 -3.27 -10.71
N HIS A 8 -7.66 -2.38 -11.65
CA HIS A 8 -6.36 -1.68 -11.64
C HIS A 8 -6.23 -0.81 -10.39
N MET A 9 -7.29 -0.05 -10.05
CA MET A 9 -7.34 0.83 -8.88
C MET A 9 -7.26 0.04 -7.57
N LEU A 10 -8.02 -1.06 -7.45
CA LEU A 10 -8.08 -1.88 -6.25
C LEU A 10 -6.76 -2.62 -5.97
N ASN A 11 -6.06 -3.01 -7.03
CA ASN A 11 -4.79 -3.76 -6.95
C ASN A 11 -3.55 -2.87 -6.94
N ASP A 12 -3.71 -1.55 -7.00
CA ASP A 12 -2.61 -0.57 -7.12
C ASP A 12 -1.67 -0.84 -8.33
N ASP A 13 -2.21 -1.44 -9.40
CA ASP A 13 -1.47 -1.75 -10.63
C ASP A 13 -1.81 -0.76 -11.74
N TYR A 14 -0.97 0.26 -11.88
CA TYR A 14 -1.09 1.30 -12.91
C TYR A 14 -0.12 1.12 -14.08
N THR A 15 0.31 -0.13 -14.33
CA THR A 15 1.08 -0.46 -15.54
C THR A 15 0.30 0.03 -16.77
N PRO A 16 0.92 0.82 -17.67
CA PRO A 16 0.20 1.56 -18.69
C PRO A 16 -0.43 0.62 -19.73
N ARG A 17 -1.75 0.46 -19.68
CA ARG A 17 -2.55 -0.21 -20.71
C ARG A 17 -3.26 0.82 -21.59
N GLY A 18 -3.56 1.99 -21.03
CA GLY A 18 -3.80 3.23 -21.76
C GLY A 18 -3.24 4.40 -20.95
N ALA A 19 -2.28 5.15 -21.50
CA ALA A 19 -1.64 6.22 -20.75
C ALA A 19 -2.62 7.35 -20.43
N LEU A 20 -2.54 7.89 -19.20
CA LEU A 20 -3.34 9.02 -18.74
C LEU A 20 -3.29 10.21 -19.72
N ASN A 21 -2.11 10.53 -20.26
CA ASN A 21 -1.94 11.62 -21.23
C ASN A 21 -2.73 11.42 -22.55
N ASN A 22 -3.08 10.19 -22.92
CA ASN A 22 -3.91 9.95 -24.10
C ASN A 22 -5.32 10.53 -23.89
N PHE A 23 -5.86 10.42 -22.67
CA PHE A 23 -7.16 11.00 -22.34
C PHE A 23 -7.13 12.53 -22.36
N ILE A 24 -6.03 13.16 -21.96
CA ILE A 24 -5.86 14.62 -22.09
C ILE A 24 -5.93 15.04 -23.55
N LYS A 25 -5.22 14.32 -24.43
CA LYS A 25 -5.23 14.59 -25.88
C LYS A 25 -6.64 14.44 -26.46
N ASP A 26 -7.31 13.32 -26.18
CA ASP A 26 -8.64 13.04 -26.73
C ASP A 26 -9.70 14.03 -26.20
N LEU A 27 -9.69 14.34 -24.89
CA LEU A 27 -10.60 15.32 -24.30
C LEU A 27 -10.31 16.74 -24.81
N GLY A 28 -9.06 17.10 -25.05
CA GLY A 28 -8.68 18.38 -25.68
C GLY A 28 -9.30 18.54 -27.07
N ILE A 29 -9.26 17.48 -27.89
CA ILE A 29 -9.91 17.47 -29.22
C ILE A 29 -11.43 17.63 -29.06
N ILE A 30 -12.06 16.84 -28.17
CA ILE A 30 -13.51 16.92 -27.93
C ILE A 30 -13.94 18.33 -27.54
N LEU A 31 -13.21 18.99 -26.64
CA LEU A 31 -13.54 20.36 -26.22
C LEU A 31 -13.34 21.36 -27.36
N GLY A 32 -12.30 21.19 -28.19
CA GLY A 32 -12.07 22.03 -29.37
C GLY A 32 -13.21 21.94 -30.38
N GLU A 33 -13.67 20.74 -30.71
CA GLU A 33 -14.80 20.53 -31.62
C GLU A 33 -16.12 21.05 -31.03
N ALA A 34 -16.36 20.81 -29.74
CA ALA A 34 -17.55 21.32 -29.06
C ALA A 34 -17.59 22.85 -29.06
N GLN A 35 -16.44 23.51 -28.87
CA GLN A 35 -16.33 24.97 -28.96
C GLN A 35 -16.66 25.48 -30.37
N ALA A 36 -16.14 24.83 -31.42
CA ALA A 36 -16.40 25.20 -32.81
C ALA A 36 -17.90 25.14 -33.18
N MET A 37 -18.64 24.22 -32.55
CA MET A 37 -20.09 24.07 -32.73
C MET A 37 -20.95 24.85 -31.72
N ALA A 38 -20.34 25.63 -30.82
CA ALA A 38 -21.03 26.28 -29.70
C ALA A 38 -21.88 25.30 -28.86
N PHE A 39 -21.39 24.07 -28.68
CA PHE A 39 -22.09 22.99 -27.99
C PHE A 39 -21.53 22.75 -26.56
N PRO A 40 -22.37 22.74 -25.51
CA PRO A 40 -21.88 22.59 -24.14
C PRO A 40 -21.52 21.14 -23.79
N VAL A 41 -20.30 20.91 -23.30
CA VAL A 41 -19.79 19.59 -22.86
C VAL A 41 -19.24 19.62 -21.41
N PRO A 42 -20.04 19.99 -20.40
CA PRO A 42 -19.55 20.26 -19.05
C PRO A 42 -18.87 19.05 -18.38
N LEU A 43 -19.35 17.82 -18.65
CA LEU A 43 -18.73 16.61 -18.09
C LEU A 43 -17.36 16.31 -18.70
N ALA A 44 -17.19 16.53 -20.01
CA ALA A 44 -15.88 16.38 -20.66
C ALA A 44 -14.90 17.43 -20.14
N ALA A 45 -15.36 18.67 -19.96
CA ALA A 45 -14.54 19.74 -19.39
C ALA A 45 -14.10 19.42 -17.96
N ALA A 46 -15.02 18.95 -17.12
CA ALA A 46 -14.69 18.51 -15.76
C ALA A 46 -13.69 17.34 -15.77
N ALA A 47 -13.91 16.33 -16.61
CA ALA A 47 -12.99 15.20 -16.76
C ALA A 47 -11.59 15.65 -17.19
N LEU A 48 -11.49 16.56 -18.16
CA LEU A 48 -10.19 17.09 -18.62
C LEU A 48 -9.42 17.72 -17.46
N GLN A 49 -10.09 18.47 -16.58
CA GLN A 49 -9.43 19.06 -15.41
C GLN A 49 -8.85 17.99 -14.48
N GLN A 50 -9.57 16.90 -14.23
CA GLN A 50 -9.07 15.81 -13.38
C GLN A 50 -7.85 15.12 -14.01
N PHE A 51 -7.88 14.89 -15.31
CA PHE A 51 -6.73 14.33 -16.03
C PHE A 51 -5.53 15.28 -16.06
N LEU A 52 -5.74 16.59 -16.25
CA LEU A 52 -4.68 17.59 -16.16
C LEU A 52 -4.06 17.64 -14.75
N THR A 53 -4.88 17.57 -13.69
CA THR A 53 -4.40 17.47 -12.31
C THR A 53 -3.55 16.21 -12.11
N GLY A 54 -3.99 15.06 -12.61
CA GLY A 54 -3.22 13.82 -12.56
C GLY A 54 -1.87 13.92 -13.30
N ALA A 55 -1.86 14.53 -14.49
CA ALA A 55 -0.64 14.75 -15.26
C ALA A 55 0.36 15.66 -14.51
N ALA A 56 -0.13 16.74 -13.92
CA ALA A 56 0.66 17.66 -13.12
C ALA A 56 1.22 17.00 -11.85
N ALA A 57 0.53 15.98 -11.33
CA ALA A 57 0.99 15.13 -10.23
C ALA A 57 1.99 14.03 -10.69
N GLY A 58 2.41 14.01 -11.96
CA GLY A 58 3.39 13.06 -12.49
C GLY A 58 2.81 11.76 -13.04
N LEU A 59 1.49 11.60 -13.06
CA LEU A 59 0.82 10.34 -13.44
C LEU A 59 0.63 10.18 -14.97
N GLY A 60 1.14 11.13 -15.77
CA GLY A 60 0.84 11.20 -17.21
C GLY A 60 1.23 9.97 -18.04
N ARG A 61 2.17 9.15 -17.53
CA ARG A 61 2.64 7.91 -18.16
C ARG A 61 2.05 6.64 -17.53
N GLU A 62 1.27 6.76 -16.48
CA GLU A 62 0.56 5.65 -15.84
C GLU A 62 -0.72 5.30 -16.61
N ASP A 63 -1.34 4.16 -16.29
CA ASP A 63 -2.68 3.81 -16.76
C ASP A 63 -3.70 4.92 -16.45
N ASP A 64 -4.71 5.13 -17.30
CA ASP A 64 -5.72 6.17 -17.09
C ASP A 64 -6.54 5.98 -15.80
N ALA A 65 -6.59 4.75 -15.27
CA ALA A 65 -7.12 4.47 -13.94
C ALA A 65 -6.43 5.26 -12.83
N ALA A 66 -5.18 5.71 -13.02
CA ALA A 66 -4.42 6.50 -12.05
C ALA A 66 -5.07 7.86 -11.75
N VAL A 67 -6.04 8.31 -12.56
CA VAL A 67 -6.86 9.49 -12.23
C VAL A 67 -7.57 9.33 -10.89
N VAL A 68 -7.80 8.10 -10.41
CA VAL A 68 -8.35 7.85 -9.07
C VAL A 68 -7.51 8.47 -7.96
N LYS A 69 -6.19 8.54 -8.13
CA LYS A 69 -5.25 9.16 -7.17
C LYS A 69 -5.52 10.64 -6.95
N VAL A 70 -6.10 11.33 -7.94
CA VAL A 70 -6.55 12.72 -7.80
C VAL A 70 -7.68 12.80 -6.78
N TYR A 71 -8.65 11.89 -6.88
CA TYR A 71 -9.78 11.84 -5.94
C TYR A 71 -9.36 11.35 -4.56
N GLU A 72 -8.47 10.37 -4.47
CA GLU A 72 -7.87 9.91 -3.20
C GLU A 72 -7.19 11.07 -2.46
N CYS A 73 -6.42 11.90 -3.19
CA CYS A 73 -5.78 13.09 -2.63
C CYS A 73 -6.81 14.09 -2.10
N LEU A 74 -7.83 14.41 -2.89
CA LEU A 74 -8.87 15.37 -2.52
C LEU A 74 -9.73 14.90 -1.34
N ALA A 75 -10.11 13.62 -1.33
CA ALA A 75 -10.98 13.03 -0.31
C ALA A 75 -10.20 12.52 0.92
N ARG A 76 -8.87 12.42 0.82
CA ARG A 76 -7.97 11.87 1.86
C ARG A 76 -8.34 10.43 2.23
N VAL A 77 -8.60 9.62 1.21
CA VAL A 77 -8.94 8.20 1.33
C VAL A 77 -8.04 7.39 0.40
N THR A 78 -7.98 6.08 0.63
CA THR A 78 -7.32 5.12 -0.26
C THR A 78 -8.35 4.12 -0.74
N VAL A 79 -8.37 3.85 -2.04
CA VAL A 79 -9.28 2.90 -2.68
C VAL A 79 -8.68 1.53 -2.88
N SER A 80 -7.34 1.40 -2.84
CA SER A 80 -6.68 0.10 -2.96
C SER A 80 -7.07 -0.82 -1.81
N THR A 81 -7.23 -2.10 -2.11
CA THR A 81 -7.65 -3.09 -1.11
C THR A 81 -6.44 -3.46 -0.24
N PRO A 82 -6.53 -3.39 1.09
CA PRO A 82 -5.46 -3.89 1.95
C PRO A 82 -5.22 -5.37 1.66
N LEU A 83 -3.96 -5.77 1.49
CA LEU A 83 -3.61 -7.18 1.31
C LEU A 83 -4.24 -7.99 2.46
N PRO A 84 -4.90 -9.13 2.20
CA PRO A 84 -5.36 -9.99 3.28
C PRO A 84 -4.18 -10.32 4.20
N SER A 85 -4.33 -10.07 5.49
CA SER A 85 -3.30 -10.44 6.46
C SER A 85 -2.99 -11.94 6.28
N PRO A 86 -1.72 -12.35 6.20
CA PRO A 86 -1.40 -13.76 6.12
C PRO A 86 -2.06 -14.44 7.32
N SER A 87 -3.00 -15.35 7.06
CA SER A 87 -3.61 -16.15 8.10
C SER A 87 -2.48 -16.85 8.83
N LEU A 88 -2.31 -16.56 10.14
CA LEU A 88 -1.38 -17.32 10.95
C LEU A 88 -1.71 -18.81 10.73
N PRO A 89 -0.74 -19.66 10.39
CA PRO A 89 -1.00 -21.09 10.37
C PRO A 89 -1.53 -21.49 11.75
N PRO A 90 -2.54 -22.38 11.84
CA PRO A 90 -3.08 -22.80 13.12
C PRO A 90 -1.92 -23.27 13.99
N SER A 91 -1.80 -22.72 15.20
CA SER A 91 -0.79 -23.13 16.16
C SER A 91 -0.90 -24.64 16.31
N SER A 92 0.03 -25.36 15.70
CA SER A 92 0.18 -26.78 15.93
C SER A 92 0.71 -26.89 17.35
N THR A 93 -0.20 -26.95 18.33
CA THR A 93 0.11 -27.28 19.71
C THR A 93 0.55 -28.74 19.73
N HIS A 94 1.76 -28.99 19.24
CA HIS A 94 2.48 -30.20 19.56
C HIS A 94 2.98 -30.02 20.98
N GLN A 95 2.12 -30.31 21.97
CA GLN A 95 2.62 -30.51 23.32
C GLN A 95 3.68 -31.61 23.26
N PRO A 96 4.92 -31.36 23.71
CA PRO A 96 5.85 -32.46 23.95
C PRO A 96 5.28 -33.29 25.09
N SER A 97 4.89 -34.53 24.81
CA SER A 97 4.56 -35.52 25.82
C SER A 97 5.85 -35.89 26.55
N TYR A 98 6.14 -35.21 27.66
CA TYR A 98 7.19 -35.63 28.59
C TYR A 98 6.69 -36.83 29.41
N PRO A 99 7.48 -37.92 29.54
CA PRO A 99 7.14 -39.00 30.45
C PRO A 99 7.22 -38.53 31.92
N PRO A 100 6.47 -39.16 32.85
CA PRO A 100 6.45 -38.75 34.24
C PRO A 100 7.84 -38.91 34.86
N SER A 101 8.36 -37.81 35.43
CA SER A 101 9.66 -37.75 36.09
C SER A 101 9.66 -38.65 37.33
N SER A 102 10.50 -39.69 37.30
CA SER A 102 10.83 -40.47 38.50
C SER A 102 11.64 -39.61 39.46
N SER A 103 11.21 -39.63 40.72
CA SER A 103 11.74 -38.82 41.80
C SER A 103 13.10 -39.30 42.31
N SER A 104 13.90 -38.34 42.81
CA SER A 104 14.94 -38.42 43.88
C SER A 104 16.40 -38.19 43.43
N PRO A 105 17.34 -37.90 44.35
CA PRO A 105 17.65 -36.52 44.76
C PRO A 105 19.16 -36.21 44.73
N HIS A 106 19.56 -34.98 44.41
CA HIS A 106 20.79 -34.43 45.00
C HIS A 106 20.82 -32.91 44.86
N ALA A 107 20.59 -32.23 45.98
CA ALA A 107 20.96 -30.84 46.15
C ALA A 107 22.50 -30.77 46.21
N SER A 108 23.11 -30.20 45.18
CA SER A 108 24.46 -29.64 45.27
C SER A 108 24.31 -28.12 45.29
N SER A 109 24.57 -27.52 46.44
CA SER A 109 24.60 -26.07 46.63
C SER A 109 25.64 -25.44 45.70
N PRO A 110 25.37 -24.25 45.12
CA PRO A 110 26.37 -23.53 44.34
C PRO A 110 27.47 -22.94 45.24
N PRO A 111 28.72 -22.83 44.75
CA PRO A 111 29.81 -22.20 45.49
C PRO A 111 29.58 -20.69 45.64
N PRO A 112 30.18 -20.06 46.67
CA PRO A 112 30.02 -18.61 46.92
C PRO A 112 30.69 -17.76 45.82
N PRO A 113 30.18 -16.54 45.57
CA PRO A 113 30.75 -15.64 44.58
C PRO A 113 32.12 -15.07 45.02
N PRO A 114 33.02 -14.75 44.07
CA PRO A 114 34.32 -14.14 44.36
C PRO A 114 34.19 -12.69 44.87
N PRO A 115 35.17 -12.19 45.65
CA PRO A 115 35.14 -10.82 46.17
C PRO A 115 35.31 -9.78 45.06
N LEU A 116 34.51 -8.72 45.13
CA LEU A 116 34.57 -7.53 44.26
C LEU A 116 35.89 -6.79 44.49
N LEU A 117 36.72 -6.67 43.45
CA LEU A 117 37.88 -5.77 43.48
C LEU A 117 37.42 -4.31 43.34
N ASP A 118 37.90 -3.47 44.26
CA ASP A 118 37.75 -2.02 44.32
C ASP A 118 38.42 -1.34 43.09
N PRO A 119 37.74 -0.45 42.35
CA PRO A 119 38.25 0.15 41.11
C PRO A 119 39.25 1.31 41.33
N SER A 120 39.96 1.37 42.46
CA SER A 120 40.79 2.54 42.81
C SER A 120 42.28 2.46 42.43
N ILE A 121 42.70 1.63 41.47
CA ILE A 121 44.08 1.65 40.96
C ILE A 121 44.11 1.52 39.43
N GLN A 122 44.12 2.66 38.74
CA GLN A 122 44.95 2.92 37.56
C GLN A 122 44.92 4.43 37.29
N SER A 123 45.98 5.10 37.76
CA SER A 123 46.44 6.40 37.26
C SER A 123 47.32 6.20 36.02
#